data_AF-A0AAV4AGI5-F1
#
_entry.id   AF-A0AAV4AGI5-F1
#
_cell.length_a   1.000
_cell.length_b   1.000
_cell.length_c   1.000
_cell.angle_alpha   90.00
_cell.angle_beta   90.00
_cell.angle_gamma   90.00
#
_symmetry.space_group_name_H-M   'P 1'
#
loop_
_entity.id
_entity.type
_entity.pdbx_description
1 polymer ?
#
loop_
_entity_poly.entity_id
_entity_poly.type
_entity_poly.pdbx_seq_one_letter_code
_entity_poly.pdbx_strand_id
1 'polypeptide(L)'
;MYCRKAKLKLPMKSILEEYKCGKVRLLTMLEASDDPVVKTVQPSLKTGRKWKVTEAVDEAKECLKIKLKQTAGALDQPQPNGGQKQKARKKGA
;
A
#
# COMPACT_ATOMS: atom_id res chain seq x y z
N MET A 1 19.73 -41.78 14.61
CA MET A 1 19.36 -40.62 15.45
C MET A 1 18.08 -40.02 14.89
N TYR A 2 16.91 -40.34 15.45
CA TYR A 2 15.64 -39.71 15.06
C TYR A 2 15.04 -39.06 16.31
N CYS A 3 14.88 -37.74 16.29
CA CYS A 3 14.35 -36.99 17.41
C CYS A 3 12.85 -37.26 17.55
N ARG A 4 12.45 -38.13 18.49
CA ARG A 4 11.04 -38.50 18.76
C ARG A 4 10.21 -37.40 19.44
N LYS A 5 10.83 -36.30 19.87
CA LYS A 5 10.21 -35.24 20.69
C LYS A 5 10.39 -33.81 20.15
N ALA A 6 11.00 -33.64 18.98
CA ALA A 6 11.12 -32.31 18.39
C ALA A 6 9.73 -31.80 17.96
N LYS A 7 9.18 -30.85 18.73
CA LYS A 7 7.96 -30.13 18.34
C LYS A 7 8.37 -28.99 17.43
N LEU A 8 8.17 -29.17 16.13
CA LEU A 8 8.33 -28.11 15.15
C LEU A 8 7.27 -27.02 15.42
N LYS A 9 7.70 -25.76 15.43
CA LYS A 9 6.79 -24.61 15.53
C LYS A 9 6.47 -24.14 14.12
N LEU A 10 5.19 -24.06 13.79
CA LEU A 10 4.77 -23.46 12.53
C LEU A 10 4.95 -21.93 12.58
N PRO A 11 5.45 -21.30 11.50
CA PRO A 11 5.57 -19.86 11.41
C PRO A 11 4.20 -19.23 11.13
N MET A 12 3.33 -19.21 12.15
CA MET A 12 1.94 -18.75 12.02
C MET A 12 1.82 -17.35 11.45
N LYS A 13 2.79 -16.47 11.70
CA LYS A 13 2.82 -15.10 11.15
C LYS A 13 2.93 -15.09 9.62
N SER A 14 3.87 -15.86 9.05
CA SER A 14 4.06 -15.93 7.58
C SER A 14 2.80 -16.43 6.88
N ILE A 15 2.24 -17.52 7.40
CA ILE A 15 1.06 -18.17 6.84
C ILE A 15 -0.15 -17.21 6.84
N LEU A 16 -0.30 -16.43 7.92
CA LEU A 16 -1.37 -15.44 8.01
C LEU A 16 -1.20 -14.30 7.01
N GLU A 17 0.02 -13.80 6.82
CA GLU A 17 0.29 -12.74 5.84
C GLU A 17 0.08 -13.23 4.41
N GLU A 18 0.54 -14.43 4.08
CA GLU A 18 0.29 -15.07 2.79
C GLU A 18 -1.21 -15.30 2.54
N TYR A 19 -1.94 -15.77 3.56
CA TYR A 19 -3.39 -15.93 3.49
C TYR A 19 -4.10 -14.61 3.17
N LYS A 20 -3.77 -13.53 3.91
CA LYS A 20 -4.38 -12.21 3.69
C LYS A 20 -4.02 -11.67 2.30
N CYS A 21 -2.75 -11.76 1.92
CA CYS A 21 -2.26 -11.31 0.61
C CYS A 21 -2.99 -12.03 -0.53
N GLY A 22 -3.13 -13.36 -0.44
CA GLY A 22 -3.86 -14.14 -1.43
C GLY A 22 -5.34 -13.75 -1.53
N LYS A 23 -5.99 -13.49 -0.39
CA LYS A 23 -7.39 -13.06 -0.37
C LYS A 23 -7.60 -11.65 -0.93
N VAL A 24 -6.73 -10.71 -0.57
CA VAL A 24 -6.74 -9.34 -1.13
C VAL A 24 -6.53 -9.39 -2.63
N ARG A 25 -5.51 -10.11 -3.09
CA ARG A 25 -5.22 -10.28 -4.52
C ARG A 25 -6.42 -10.83 -5.28
N LEU A 26 -7.07 -11.87 -4.74
CA LEU A 26 -8.25 -12.46 -5.37
C LEU A 26 -9.39 -11.43 -5.50
N LEU A 27 -9.67 -10.66 -4.45
CA LEU A 27 -10.71 -9.62 -4.51
C LEU A 27 -10.40 -8.60 -5.59
N THR A 28 -9.17 -8.06 -5.58
CA THR A 28 -8.75 -7.05 -6.55
C THR A 28 -8.81 -7.58 -7.98
N MET A 29 -8.46 -8.85 -8.21
CA MET A 29 -8.55 -9.48 -9.53
C MET A 29 -10.01 -9.64 -10.00
N LEU A 30 -10.92 -9.99 -9.09
CA LEU A 30 -12.34 -10.10 -9.41
C LEU A 30 -12.95 -8.71 -9.71
N GLU A 31 -12.58 -7.68 -8.95
CA GLU A 31 -13.00 -6.30 -9.19
C GLU A 31 -12.46 -5.74 -10.51
N ALA A 32 -11.22 -6.11 -10.87
CA ALA A 32 -10.53 -5.67 -12.07
C ALA A 32 -10.79 -6.56 -13.30
N SER A 33 -11.68 -7.55 -13.20
CA SER A 33 -12.02 -8.40 -14.34
C SER A 33 -12.75 -7.60 -15.42
N ASP A 34 -12.38 -7.84 -16.68
CA ASP A 34 -13.03 -7.24 -17.85
C ASP A 34 -14.40 -7.88 -18.16
N ASP A 35 -14.66 -9.08 -17.63
CA ASP A 35 -15.94 -9.76 -17.81
C ASP A 35 -17.02 -9.09 -16.93
N PRO A 36 -18.07 -8.50 -17.53
CA PRO A 36 -19.12 -7.83 -16.78
C PRO A 36 -19.88 -8.78 -15.84
N VAL A 37 -20.03 -10.05 -16.21
CA VAL A 37 -20.74 -11.03 -15.36
C VAL A 37 -19.93 -11.32 -14.11
N VAL A 38 -18.63 -11.54 -14.25
CA VAL A 38 -17.71 -11.77 -13.11
C VAL A 38 -17.69 -10.56 -12.20
N LYS A 39 -17.63 -9.36 -12.80
CA LYS A 39 -17.60 -8.10 -12.06
C LYS A 39 -18.90 -7.82 -11.30
N THR A 40 -20.05 -8.17 -11.87
CA THR A 40 -21.37 -7.96 -11.23
C THR A 40 -21.68 -9.02 -10.16
N VAL A 41 -21.37 -10.29 -10.43
CA VAL A 41 -21.72 -11.38 -9.51
C VAL A 41 -20.80 -11.41 -8.29
N GLN A 42 -19.53 -11.03 -8.45
CA GLN A 42 -18.46 -10.97 -7.43
C GLN A 42 -18.76 -11.79 -6.16
N PRO A 43 -18.41 -13.10 -6.15
CA PRO A 43 -18.77 -13.96 -5.04
C PRO A 43 -18.18 -13.43 -3.72
N SER A 44 -19.00 -13.39 -2.67
CA SER A 44 -18.57 -12.96 -1.35
C SER A 44 -17.42 -13.84 -0.86
N LEU A 45 -16.24 -13.25 -0.70
CA LEU A 45 -15.07 -13.97 -0.23
C LEU A 45 -15.26 -14.35 1.24
N LYS A 46 -15.26 -15.65 1.50
CA LYS A 46 -15.27 -16.17 2.88
C LYS A 46 -13.94 -15.83 3.56
N THR A 47 -14.03 -14.97 4.56
CA THR A 47 -12.94 -14.60 5.48
C THR A 47 -13.34 -14.96 6.91
N GLY A 48 -12.41 -14.90 7.85
CA GLY A 48 -12.69 -15.17 9.26
C GLY A 48 -13.46 -14.03 9.94
N ARG A 49 -14.02 -14.29 11.13
CA ARG A 49 -14.75 -13.28 11.92
C ARG A 49 -13.90 -12.04 12.27
N LYS A 50 -12.60 -12.22 12.50
CA LYS A 50 -11.70 -11.16 12.98
C LYS A 50 -11.14 -10.27 11.88
N TRP A 51 -11.26 -10.66 10.61
CA TRP A 51 -10.65 -9.93 9.50
C TRP A 51 -11.46 -10.11 8.23
N LYS A 52 -11.83 -8.99 7.61
CA LYS A 52 -12.56 -8.94 6.34
C LYS A 52 -11.69 -8.29 5.28
N VAL A 53 -11.71 -8.88 4.09
CA VAL A 53 -10.89 -8.42 2.96
C VAL A 53 -11.38 -7.08 2.42
N THR A 54 -12.70 -6.88 2.35
CA THR A 54 -13.30 -5.64 1.84
C THR A 54 -12.85 -4.44 2.65
N GLU A 55 -12.98 -4.51 3.98
CA GLU A 55 -12.55 -3.45 4.91
C GLU A 55 -11.05 -3.13 4.74
N ALA A 56 -10.20 -4.15 4.62
CA ALA A 56 -8.76 -3.97 4.43
C ALA A 56 -8.39 -3.34 3.07
N VAL A 57 -9.10 -3.71 2.01
CA VAL A 57 -8.88 -3.15 0.67
C VAL A 57 -9.39 -1.71 0.60
N ASP A 58 -10.53 -1.41 1.20
CA ASP A 58 -11.08 -0.06 1.24
C ASP A 58 -10.18 0.89 2.02
N GLU A 59 -9.68 0.47 3.20
CA GLU A 59 -8.69 1.23 3.97
C GLU A 59 -7.43 1.50 3.13
N ALA A 60 -6.91 0.48 2.43
CA ALA A 60 -5.75 0.65 1.57
C ALA A 60 -6.00 1.62 0.41
N LYS A 61 -7.18 1.55 -0.23
CA LYS A 61 -7.61 2.48 -1.29
C LYS A 61 -7.69 3.92 -0.76
N GLU A 62 -8.24 4.13 0.44
CA GLU A 62 -8.29 5.46 1.06
C GLU A 62 -6.91 5.99 1.42
N CYS A 63 -6.02 5.16 1.99
CA CYS A 63 -4.64 5.55 2.24
C CYS A 63 -3.91 5.97 0.96
N LEU A 64 -4.13 5.26 -0.16
CA LEU A 64 -3.57 5.64 -1.46
C LEU A 64 -4.09 7.00 -1.94
N LYS A 65 -5.41 7.24 -1.84
CA LYS A 65 -6.01 8.54 -2.21
C LYS A 65 -5.42 9.69 -1.40
N ILE A 66 -5.23 9.51 -0.09
CA ILE A 66 -4.66 10.54 0.79
C ILE A 66 -3.22 10.86 0.35
N LYS A 67 -2.39 9.84 0.11
CA LYS A 67 -0.99 10.01 -0.32
C LYS A 67 -0.86 10.67 -1.69
N LEU A 68 -1.74 10.33 -2.64
CA LEU A 68 -1.76 10.96 -3.96
C LEU A 68 -2.11 12.46 -3.87
N LYS A 69 -3.07 12.83 -3.02
CA LYS A 69 -3.40 14.25 -2.79
C LYS A 69 -2.24 15.03 -2.16
N GLN A 70 -1.55 14.43 -1.19
CA GLN A 70 -0.39 15.07 -0.53
C GLN A 70 0.77 15.28 -1.50
N THR A 71 1.05 14.31 -2.37
CA THR A 71 2.13 14.40 -3.35
C THR A 71 1.79 15.36 -4.50
N ALA A 72 0.53 15.39 -4.95
CA ALA A 72 0.06 16.38 -5.92
C ALA A 72 0.08 17.82 -5.35
N GLY A 73 -0.31 18.01 -4.09
CA GLY A 73 -0.25 19.31 -3.42
C GLY A 73 1.18 19.83 -3.16
N ALA A 74 2.18 18.95 -3.15
CA ALA A 74 3.59 19.34 -2.99
C ALA A 74 4.19 19.96 -4.27
N LEU A 75 3.54 19.82 -5.43
CA LEU A 75 3.99 20.42 -6.70
C LEU A 75 3.51 21.87 -6.90
N ASP A 76 2.62 22.38 -6.05
CA ASP A 76 2.02 23.73 -6.20
C ASP A 76 2.69 24.81 -5.32
N GLN A 77 3.86 24.49 -4.72
CA GLN A 77 4.67 25.48 -4.00
C GLN A 77 5.60 26.20 -4.99
N PRO A 78 5.46 27.53 -5.21
CA PRO A 78 6.40 28.27 -6.03
C PRO A 78 7.80 28.20 -5.40
N GLN A 79 8.77 27.73 -6.18
CA GLN A 79 10.19 27.70 -5.79
C GLN A 79 10.63 29.09 -5.32
N PRO A 80 11.21 29.24 -4.11
CA PRO A 80 11.76 30.52 -3.70
C PRO A 80 12.99 30.85 -4.58
N ASN A 81 12.84 31.88 -5.40
CA ASN A 81 13.90 32.45 -6.24
C ASN A 81 15.18 32.68 -5.41
N GLY A 82 16.21 31.87 -5.67
CA GLY A 82 17.55 32.00 -5.11
C GLY A 82 18.29 33.18 -5.72
N GLY A 83 18.00 34.40 -5.24
CA GLY A 83 18.76 35.60 -5.58
C GLY A 83 20.15 35.57 -4.95
N GLN A 84 21.16 35.17 -5.72
CA GLN A 84 22.57 35.33 -5.35
C GLN A 84 22.92 36.82 -5.27
N LYS A 85 23.02 37.38 -4.05
CA LYS A 85 23.63 38.71 -3.85
C LYS A 85 25.14 38.61 -4.03
N GLN A 86 25.64 39.04 -5.20
CA GLN A 86 27.05 39.31 -5.43
C GLN A 86 27.55 40.37 -4.43
N LYS A 87 28.49 39.99 -3.55
CA LYS A 87 29.23 40.94 -2.73
C LYS A 87 30.25 41.66 -3.61
N ALA A 88 30.00 42.95 -3.86
CA ALA A 88 30.94 43.85 -4.50
C ALA A 88 32.22 43.99 -3.65
N ARG A 89 33.35 43.59 -4.23
CA ARG A 89 34.68 43.75 -3.65
C ARG A 89 35.21 45.12 -4.09
N LYS A 90 35.13 46.12 -3.19
CA LYS A 90 35.70 47.46 -3.42
C LYS A 90 37.21 47.35 -3.62
N LYS A 91 37.70 47.92 -4.72
CA LYS A 91 39.11 48.28 -4.94
C LYS A 91 39.40 49.61 -4.22
N GLY A 92 40.49 49.68 -3.49
CA GLY A 92 41.22 50.90 -3.10
C GLY A 92 42.70 50.53 -3.20
N ALA A 93 43.44 51.12 -4.14
CA ALA A 93 44.13 52.42 -4.04
C ALA A 93 45.41 52.27 -3.23
#